data_AF-A0A7C1T8P5-F1
#
_entry.id   AF-A0A7C1T8P5-F1
#
_cell.length_a   1.000
_cell.length_b   1.000
_cell.length_c   1.000
_cell.angle_alpha   90.00
_cell.angle_beta   90.00
_cell.angle_gamma   90.00
#
_symmetry.space_group_name_H-M   'P 1'
#
loop_
_entity.id
_entity.type
_entity.pdbx_description
1 polymer ?
#
loop_
_entity_poly.entity_id
_entity_poly.type
_entity_poly.pdbx_seq_one_letter_code
_entity_poly.pdbx_strand_id
1 'polypeptide(L)'
;MSRHRTKEQAFTTLQTPKGSDAGREDLEKHHERLQEIDALASQKIFVPFSVNMAQRKAARQLREKGKNLVCGTPGQEPNFALLGCFLQLVEEDGEFVVRPTI
;
A
#
# COMPACT_ATOMS: atom_id res chain seq x y z
N MET A 1 40.55 -5.51 -47.49
CA MET A 1 40.18 -5.03 -46.15
C MET A 1 38.66 -5.07 -46.04
N SER A 2 38.16 -6.07 -45.29
CA SER A 2 36.75 -6.49 -45.21
C SER A 2 35.84 -5.40 -44.63
N ARG A 3 34.77 -5.05 -45.34
CA ARG A 3 33.65 -4.25 -44.78
C ARG A 3 32.73 -5.20 -44.02
N HIS A 4 32.92 -5.32 -42.71
CA HIS A 4 31.94 -5.99 -41.86
C HIS A 4 30.66 -5.13 -41.82
N ARG A 5 29.66 -5.51 -42.62
CA ARG A 5 28.27 -5.09 -42.40
C ARG A 5 27.82 -5.73 -41.09
N THR A 6 27.73 -4.93 -40.03
CA THR A 6 27.00 -5.30 -38.84
C THR A 6 25.57 -5.60 -39.30
N LYS A 7 25.18 -6.88 -39.23
CA LYS A 7 23.79 -7.28 -39.43
C LYS A 7 22.98 -6.40 -38.50
N GLU A 8 22.08 -5.60 -39.08
CA GLU A 8 21.00 -4.99 -38.32
C GLU A 8 20.33 -6.15 -37.58
N GLN A 9 20.66 -6.28 -36.30
CA GLN A 9 19.85 -7.04 -35.39
C GLN A 9 18.53 -6.30 -35.41
N ALA A 10 17.61 -6.79 -36.24
CA ALA A 10 16.20 -6.57 -36.05
C ALA A 10 15.90 -7.16 -34.67
N PHE A 11 16.17 -6.37 -33.62
CA PHE A 11 15.31 -6.30 -32.47
C PHE A 11 13.96 -5.88 -33.04
N THR A 12 13.28 -6.85 -33.64
CA THR A 12 11.85 -7.02 -33.53
C THR A 12 11.63 -7.15 -32.03
N THR A 13 11.69 -5.99 -31.36
CA THR A 13 11.04 -5.76 -30.11
C THR A 13 9.68 -6.41 -30.31
N LEU A 14 9.48 -7.53 -29.61
CA LEU A 14 8.24 -8.26 -29.49
C LEU A 14 7.21 -7.28 -28.91
N GLN A 15 6.81 -6.31 -29.73
CA GLN A 15 5.70 -5.43 -29.47
C GLN A 15 4.50 -6.34 -29.68
N THR A 16 4.14 -7.04 -28.60
CA THR A 16 2.81 -7.63 -28.47
C THR A 16 1.82 -6.57 -28.96
N PRO A 17 1.00 -6.88 -29.98
CA PRO A 17 0.15 -5.87 -30.58
C PRO A 17 -0.73 -5.28 -29.48
N LYS A 18 -0.85 -3.95 -29.44
CA LYS A 18 -1.79 -3.25 -28.55
C LYS A 18 -3.18 -3.87 -28.74
N GLY A 19 -3.69 -4.56 -27.73
CA GLY A 19 -4.98 -5.25 -27.76
C GLY A 19 -4.95 -6.75 -28.11
N SER A 20 -3.77 -7.39 -28.21
CA SER A 20 -3.64 -8.85 -28.19
C SER A 20 -4.13 -9.45 -26.87
N ASP A 21 -4.62 -10.69 -26.88
CA ASP A 21 -5.14 -11.36 -25.67
C ASP A 21 -4.07 -11.42 -24.55
N ALA A 22 -2.81 -11.67 -24.92
CA ALA A 22 -1.68 -11.58 -23.98
C ALA A 22 -1.45 -10.17 -23.41
N GLY A 23 -1.69 -9.12 -24.21
CA GLY A 23 -1.62 -7.73 -23.75
C GLY A 23 -2.83 -7.31 -22.90
N ARG A 24 -3.99 -7.97 -23.05
CA ARG A 24 -5.17 -7.75 -22.20
C ARG A 24 -5.00 -8.40 -20.83
N GLU A 25 -4.53 -9.65 -20.79
CA GLU A 25 -4.24 -10.34 -19.52
C GLU A 25 -3.18 -9.62 -18.68
N ASP A 26 -2.14 -9.05 -19.30
CA ASP A 26 -1.12 -8.28 -18.58
C ASP A 26 -1.68 -6.97 -17.99
N LEU A 27 -2.60 -6.31 -18.71
CA LEU A 27 -3.28 -5.11 -18.23
C LEU A 27 -4.26 -5.44 -17.08
N GLU A 28 -4.98 -6.55 -17.17
CA GLU A 28 -5.88 -7.03 -16.11
C GLU A 28 -5.08 -7.35 -14.83
N LYS A 29 -4.00 -8.14 -14.93
CA LYS A 29 -3.11 -8.43 -13.80
C LYS A 29 -2.50 -7.17 -13.19
N HIS A 30 -2.17 -6.17 -14.01
CA HIS A 30 -1.66 -4.90 -13.53
C HIS A 30 -2.74 -4.09 -12.80
N HIS A 31 -3.96 -4.05 -13.33
CA HIS A 31 -5.10 -3.40 -12.70
C HIS A 31 -5.46 -4.04 -11.36
N GLU A 32 -5.51 -5.36 -11.28
CA GLU A 32 -5.74 -6.10 -10.03
C GLU A 32 -4.69 -5.74 -8.98
N ARG A 33 -3.40 -5.75 -9.36
CA ARG A 33 -2.31 -5.35 -8.46
C ARG A 33 -2.47 -3.92 -7.96
N LEU A 34 -2.86 -2.98 -8.82
CA LEU A 34 -3.10 -1.59 -8.40
C LEU A 34 -4.28 -1.49 -7.44
N GLN A 35 -5.37 -2.22 -7.71
CA GLN A 35 -6.55 -2.26 -6.84
C GLN A 35 -6.23 -2.84 -5.46
N GLU A 36 -5.40 -3.87 -5.37
CA GLU A 36 -4.93 -4.42 -4.10
C GLU A 36 -4.11 -3.41 -3.29
N ILE A 37 -3.21 -2.69 -3.97
CA ILE A 37 -2.39 -1.64 -3.34
C ILE A 37 -3.29 -0.50 -2.84
N ASP A 38 -4.24 -0.05 -3.66
CA ASP A 38 -5.18 1.01 -3.31
C ASP A 38 -6.11 0.59 -2.16
N ALA A 39 -6.56 -0.67 -2.16
CA ALA A 39 -7.36 -1.23 -1.09
C ALA A 39 -6.58 -1.20 0.24
N LEU A 40 -5.32 -1.64 0.25
CA LEU A 40 -4.45 -1.59 1.43
C LEU A 40 -4.11 -0.15 1.86
N ALA A 41 -3.96 0.77 0.91
CA ALA A 41 -3.72 2.18 1.21
C ALA A 41 -4.96 2.89 1.79
N SER A 42 -6.16 2.47 1.38
CA SER A 42 -7.43 3.03 1.84
C SER A 42 -7.80 2.62 3.27
N GLN A 43 -7.23 1.53 3.79
CA GLN A 43 -7.55 1.01 5.12
C GLN A 43 -7.29 2.06 6.21
N LYS A 44 -8.31 2.27 7.04
CA LYS A 44 -8.21 3.17 8.19
C LYS A 44 -7.52 2.46 9.34
N ILE A 45 -6.54 3.13 9.92
CA ILE A 45 -5.82 2.69 11.12
C ILE A 45 -6.39 3.45 12.32
N PHE A 46 -6.91 2.72 13.29
CA PHE A 46 -7.31 3.28 14.56
C PHE A 46 -6.09 3.59 15.43
N VAL A 47 -6.05 4.78 16.00
CA VAL A 47 -5.03 5.21 16.95
C VAL A 47 -5.71 5.57 18.25
N PRO A 48 -5.50 4.82 19.35
CA PRO A 48 -6.09 5.16 20.62
C PRO A 48 -5.56 6.51 21.12
N PHE A 49 -6.40 7.24 21.85
CA PHE A 49 -5.95 8.45 22.51
C PHE A 49 -4.86 8.11 23.52
N SER A 50 -3.75 8.85 23.48
CA SER A 50 -2.66 8.67 24.43
C SER A 50 -1.87 9.95 24.61
N VAL A 51 -1.40 10.15 25.84
CA VAL A 51 -0.45 11.20 26.20
C VAL A 51 1.00 10.80 25.94
N ASN A 52 1.26 9.52 25.61
CA ASN A 52 2.60 9.06 25.29
C ASN A 52 3.13 9.72 24.02
N MET A 53 4.24 10.45 24.15
CA MET A 53 4.88 11.17 23.04
C MET A 53 5.38 10.22 21.94
N ALA A 54 5.79 9.00 22.29
CA ALA A 54 6.25 8.01 21.34
C ALA A 54 5.11 7.54 20.42
N GLN A 55 3.93 7.29 20.99
CA GLN A 55 2.72 6.96 20.22
C GLN A 55 2.31 8.09 19.28
N ARG A 56 2.36 9.34 19.77
CA ARG A 56 2.05 10.52 18.96
C ARG A 56 3.03 10.69 17.79
N LYS A 57 4.31 10.39 18.02
CA LYS A 57 5.34 10.39 16.99
C LYS A 57 5.06 9.30 15.95
N ALA A 58 4.72 8.08 16.37
CA ALA A 58 4.37 6.99 15.47
C ALA A 58 3.12 7.32 14.62
N ALA A 59 2.07 7.85 15.25
CA ALA A 59 0.87 8.31 14.53
C ALA A 59 1.19 9.43 13.53
N ARG A 60 2.08 10.37 13.87
CA ARG A 60 2.52 11.42 12.94
C ARG A 60 3.25 10.82 11.73
N GLN A 61 4.16 9.88 11.95
CA GLN A 61 4.89 9.21 10.87
C GLN A 61 3.94 8.45 9.93
N LEU A 62 2.87 7.84 10.45
CA LEU A 62 1.85 7.19 9.63
C LEU A 62 1.08 8.20 8.76
N ARG A 63 0.75 9.38 9.29
CA ARG A 63 0.14 10.48 8.50
C ARG A 63 1.07 10.99 7.41
N GLU A 64 2.35 11.16 7.71
CA GLU A 64 3.35 11.60 6.73
C GLU A 64 3.51 10.60 5.58
N LYS A 65 3.30 9.31 5.85
CA LYS A 65 3.24 8.24 4.83
C LYS A 65 1.91 8.18 4.06
N GLY A 66 0.98 9.12 4.30
CA GLY A 66 -0.31 9.17 3.63
C GLY A 66 -1.34 8.15 4.12
N LYS A 67 -1.17 7.57 5.31
CA LYS A 67 -2.14 6.60 5.87
C LYS A 67 -3.35 7.31 6.49
N ASN A 68 -4.52 6.72 6.31
CA ASN A 68 -5.77 7.19 6.90
C ASN A 68 -5.82 6.81 8.39
N LEU A 69 -5.79 7.81 9.28
CA LEU A 69 -5.85 7.56 10.73
C LEU A 69 -7.19 8.02 11.31
N VAL A 70 -7.76 7.19 12.17
CA VAL A 70 -8.91 7.53 13.02
C VAL A 70 -8.42 7.59 14.45
N CYS A 71 -8.48 8.77 15.07
CA CYS A 71 -8.06 8.95 16.46
C CYS A 71 -9.25 8.72 17.40
N GLY A 72 -9.05 7.89 18.42
CA GLY A 72 -10.01 7.72 19.51
C GLY A 72 -10.05 8.92 20.45
N THR A 73 -11.09 9.01 21.26
CA THR A 73 -11.19 9.93 22.39
C THR A 73 -10.68 9.29 23.68
N PRO A 74 -10.35 10.07 24.73
CA PRO A 74 -9.90 9.52 26.01
C PRO A 74 -10.94 8.55 26.59
N GLY A 75 -10.50 7.34 26.97
CA GLY A 75 -11.37 6.32 27.57
C GLY A 75 -12.36 5.66 26.60
N GLN A 76 -12.26 5.92 25.29
CA GLN A 76 -13.11 5.28 24.30
C GLN A 76 -12.70 3.82 24.08
N GLU A 77 -13.65 2.91 24.25
CA GLU A 77 -13.53 1.55 23.71
C GLU A 77 -13.84 1.58 22.21
N PRO A 78 -12.88 1.26 21.33
CA PRO A 78 -13.09 1.35 19.89
C PRO A 78 -14.01 0.23 19.40
N ASN A 79 -15.11 0.62 18.76
CA ASN A 79 -15.86 -0.30 17.91
C ASN A 79 -15.29 -0.25 16.48
N PHE A 80 -14.34 -1.14 16.20
CA PHE A 80 -13.60 -1.17 14.93
C PHE A 80 -14.50 -1.34 13.70
N ALA A 81 -15.56 -2.14 13.82
CA ALA A 81 -16.53 -2.37 12.74
C ALA A 81 -17.30 -1.08 12.39
N LEU A 82 -17.79 -0.34 13.39
CA LEU A 82 -18.48 0.94 13.18
C LEU A 82 -17.53 2.03 12.66
N LEU A 83 -16.28 2.02 13.11
CA LEU A 83 -15.25 2.96 12.66
C LEU A 83 -14.69 2.62 11.27
N GLY A 84 -15.00 1.43 10.73
CA GLY A 84 -14.43 0.91 9.50
C GLY A 84 -12.90 0.82 9.55
N CYS A 85 -12.35 0.58 10.75
CA CYS A 85 -10.93 0.45 10.98
C CYS A 85 -10.61 -1.04 11.07
N PHE A 86 -9.82 -1.55 10.13
CA PHE A 86 -9.36 -2.95 10.12
C PHE A 86 -7.96 -3.11 10.71
N LEU A 87 -7.32 -1.98 11.02
CA LEU A 87 -5.98 -1.87 11.55
C LEU A 87 -6.02 -1.00 12.80
N GLN A 88 -5.14 -1.28 13.75
CA GLN A 88 -4.94 -0.49 14.97
C GLN A 88 -3.46 -0.31 15.27
N LEU A 89 -3.11 0.83 15.86
CA LEU A 89 -1.78 1.08 16.41
C LEU A 89 -1.71 0.55 17.83
N VAL A 90 -0.84 -0.43 18.07
CA VAL A 90 -0.64 -1.10 19.36
C VAL A 90 0.82 -0.91 19.79
N GLU A 91 1.04 -0.84 21.10
CA GLU A 91 2.38 -0.87 21.68
C GLU A 91 2.75 -2.33 21.97
N GLU A 92 3.81 -2.82 21.33
CA GLU A 92 4.38 -4.16 21.52
C GLU A 92 5.88 -4.00 21.81
N ASP A 93 6.37 -4.57 22.92
CA ASP A 93 7.78 -4.51 23.33
C ASP A 93 8.39 -3.09 23.40
N GLY A 94 7.55 -2.07 23.66
CA GLY A 94 7.95 -0.66 23.70
C GLY A 94 8.02 0.03 22.33
N GLU A 95 7.62 -0.66 21.26
CA GLU A 95 7.49 -0.12 19.91
C GLU A 95 6.03 -0.03 19.47
N PHE A 96 5.71 1.00 18.67
CA PHE A 96 4.35 1.20 18.14
C PHE A 96 4.21 0.54 16.77
N VAL A 97 3.48 -0.57 16.72
CA VAL A 97 3.26 -1.38 15.52
C VAL A 97 1.79 -1.36 15.08
N VAL A 98 1.56 -1.49 13.78
CA VAL A 98 0.20 -1.57 13.23
C VAL A 98 -0.19 -3.03 13.13
N ARG A 99 -1.30 -3.40 13.78
CA ARG A 99 -1.84 -4.76 13.79
C ARG A 99 -3.26 -4.80 13.22
N PRO A 100 -3.69 -5.91 12.63
CA PRO A 100 -5.09 -6.13 12.30
C PRO A 100 -5.97 -6.07 13.56
N THR A 101 -7.17 -5.52 13.41
CA THR A 101 -8.23 -5.62 14.42
C THR A 101 -8.92 -6.97 14.24
N ILE A 102 -9.11 -7.72 15.32
CA ILE A 102 -9.76 -9.04 15.34
C ILE A 102 -11.23 -8.92 14.90
#